data_AF-A0A5Q5CBK8-F1
#
_entry.id   AF-A0A5Q5CBK8-F1
#
_cell.length_a   1.000
_cell.length_b   1.000
_cell.length_c   1.000
_cell.angle_alpha   90.00
_cell.angle_beta   90.00
_cell.angle_gamma   90.00
#
_symmetry.space_group_name_H-M   'P 1'
#
loop_
_entity.id
_entity.type
_entity.pdbx_description
1 polymer ?
#
loop_
_entity_poly.entity_id
_entity_poly.type
_entity_poly.pdbx_seq_one_letter_code
_entity_poly.pdbx_strand_id
1 'polypeptide(L)'
;MNTVEIDLGLARYSDWAFTSSVVVLVVALLLLAVELAYSRGRTVERRELVSAGAAPAATSGRGVGADSAGPGIVADTPRRPLGERIGSSGVALVYVGTALLLACIVLRGLSTSRVPWGNMYEFINLTSFCGLVAAAVVLRRPQYRALWVFVLVPVLILLTVSGRWLYSHAAPVMPALQSYWLPIHVSVVSLGSGVFLVGGVASILFLLKMSRFGQPGHDGPVARIVQRLPDAQTLDRIAYRTTIFAFPVFGFGVIFGAIWAEEAWGRYWGWDPKETVSFIAWVVYAAYLHARSTAGWRDRKAAWINVAGFIAMVFNLFFINLVTVGLHSYAGVG
;
A
#
# COMPACT_ATOMS: atom_id res chain seq x y z
N MET A 1 -24.08 -31.61 14.28
CA MET A 1 -24.51 -30.71 13.20
C MET A 1 -24.72 -29.32 13.81
N ASN A 2 -23.67 -28.52 13.92
CA ASN A 2 -23.82 -27.11 14.30
C ASN A 2 -24.09 -26.36 13.00
N THR A 3 -25.35 -26.02 12.75
CA THR A 3 -25.69 -25.03 11.73
C THR A 3 -25.01 -23.74 12.15
N VAL A 4 -23.91 -23.38 11.49
CA VAL A 4 -23.28 -22.07 11.67
C VAL A 4 -24.30 -21.05 11.16
N GLU A 5 -25.09 -20.48 12.06
CA GLU A 5 -25.98 -19.38 11.73
C GLU A 5 -25.12 -18.22 11.25
N ILE A 6 -25.20 -17.92 9.95
CA ILE A 6 -24.55 -16.76 9.37
C ILE A 6 -25.43 -15.56 9.70
N ASP A 7 -24.89 -14.59 10.43
CA ASP A 7 -25.60 -13.34 10.70
C ASP A 7 -25.63 -12.49 9.43
N LEU A 8 -26.78 -12.52 8.74
CA LEU A 8 -27.01 -11.78 7.50
C LEU A 8 -26.96 -10.25 7.69
N GLY A 9 -27.25 -9.75 8.90
CA GLY A 9 -27.16 -8.33 9.22
C GLY A 9 -25.71 -7.86 9.25
N LEU A 10 -24.86 -8.59 9.99
CA LEU A 10 -23.41 -8.32 10.03
C LEU A 10 -22.75 -8.50 8.66
N ALA A 11 -23.16 -9.50 7.88
CA ALA A 11 -22.68 -9.70 6.52
C ALA A 11 -23.02 -8.49 5.61
N ARG A 12 -24.24 -7.95 5.71
CA ARG A 12 -24.66 -6.75 4.97
C ARG A 12 -23.88 -5.51 5.41
N TYR A 13 -23.65 -5.32 6.71
CA TYR A 13 -22.82 -4.23 7.20
C TYR A 13 -21.37 -4.34 6.75
N SER A 14 -20.82 -5.55 6.67
CA SER A 14 -19.50 -5.80 6.06
C SER A 14 -19.45 -5.33 4.61
N ASP A 15 -20.46 -5.66 3.82
CA ASP A 15 -20.50 -5.27 2.40
C ASP A 15 -20.64 -3.74 2.24
N TRP A 16 -21.46 -3.10 3.07
CA TRP A 16 -21.54 -1.63 3.10
C TRP A 16 -20.23 -0.97 3.54
N ALA A 17 -19.54 -1.53 4.53
CA ALA A 17 -18.23 -1.05 4.96
C ALA A 17 -17.19 -1.20 3.85
N PHE A 18 -17.21 -2.31 3.10
CA PHE A 18 -16.35 -2.53 1.94
C PHE A 18 -16.60 -1.49 0.84
N THR A 19 -17.85 -1.33 0.39
CA THR A 19 -18.20 -0.36 -0.65
C THR A 19 -17.85 1.07 -0.21
N SER A 20 -18.15 1.42 1.04
CA SER A 20 -17.81 2.73 1.61
C SER A 20 -16.29 2.95 1.65
N SER A 21 -15.51 1.93 2.04
CA SER A 21 -14.05 2.00 2.02
C SER A 21 -13.52 2.31 0.62
N VAL A 22 -13.98 1.57 -0.40
CA VAL A 22 -13.55 1.78 -1.79
C VAL A 22 -13.89 3.19 -2.25
N VAL A 23 -15.12 3.66 -2.03
CA VAL A 23 -15.53 5.02 -2.41
C VAL A 23 -14.67 6.08 -1.72
N VAL A 24 -14.45 5.95 -0.41
CA VAL A 24 -13.62 6.89 0.36
C VAL A 24 -12.18 6.89 -0.14
N LEU A 25 -11.60 5.71 -0.45
CA LEU A 25 -10.24 5.59 -0.98
C LEU A 25 -10.12 6.16 -2.40
N VAL A 26 -11.16 6.06 -3.25
CA VAL A 26 -11.21 6.73 -4.56
C VAL A 26 -11.23 8.24 -4.39
N VAL A 27 -12.05 8.78 -3.50
CA VAL A 27 -12.07 10.23 -3.21
C VAL A 27 -10.71 10.68 -2.68
N ALA A 28 -10.09 9.90 -1.78
CA ALA A 28 -8.76 10.16 -1.26
C ALA A 28 -7.71 10.23 -2.39
N LEU A 29 -7.73 9.27 -3.32
CA LEU A 29 -6.87 9.25 -4.49
C LEU A 29 -7.05 10.51 -5.34
N LEU A 30 -8.29 10.92 -5.61
CA LEU A 30 -8.58 12.12 -6.40
C LEU A 30 -8.04 13.39 -5.73
N LEU A 31 -8.26 13.57 -4.43
CA LEU A 31 -7.73 14.74 -3.69
C LEU A 31 -6.20 14.78 -3.71
N LEU A 32 -5.55 13.63 -3.51
CA LEU A 32 -4.09 13.52 -3.55
C LEU A 32 -3.53 13.72 -4.97
N ALA A 33 -4.24 13.26 -6.00
CA ALA A 33 -3.86 13.48 -7.40
C ALA A 33 -3.99 14.96 -7.79
N VAL A 34 -5.04 15.64 -7.34
CA VAL A 34 -5.22 17.09 -7.49
C VAL A 34 -4.07 17.82 -6.82
N GLU A 35 -3.75 17.50 -5.57
CA GLU A 35 -2.62 18.11 -4.87
C GLU A 35 -1.28 17.88 -5.61
N LEU A 36 -1.04 16.66 -6.10
CA LEU A 36 0.14 16.35 -6.91
C LEU A 36 0.18 17.21 -8.19
N ALA A 37 -0.95 17.49 -8.82
CA ALA A 37 -1.02 18.35 -9.99
C ALA A 37 -0.69 19.82 -9.68
N TYR A 38 -1.20 20.37 -8.56
CA TYR A 38 -1.15 21.81 -8.26
C TYR A 38 0.00 22.29 -7.34
N SER A 39 0.72 21.38 -6.67
CA SER A 39 1.69 21.69 -5.59
C SER A 39 2.95 22.51 -5.95
N ARG A 40 3.32 22.70 -7.22
CA ARG A 40 4.53 23.47 -7.61
C ARG A 40 4.30 24.77 -8.37
N GLY A 41 3.09 25.05 -8.85
CA GLY A 41 2.79 26.33 -9.51
C GLY A 41 3.02 27.53 -8.57
N ARG A 42 2.65 27.36 -7.30
CA ARG A 42 2.70 28.42 -6.28
C ARG A 42 4.07 28.68 -5.65
N THR A 43 5.01 27.73 -5.69
CA THR A 43 6.35 27.93 -5.07
C THR A 43 7.25 28.77 -5.98
N VAL A 44 7.10 28.61 -7.30
CA VAL A 44 7.75 29.49 -8.29
C VAL A 44 7.14 30.88 -8.21
N GLU A 45 5.81 30.98 -8.24
CA GLU A 45 5.08 32.25 -8.09
C GLU A 45 5.41 32.98 -6.77
N ARG A 46 5.51 32.26 -5.65
CA ARG A 46 5.95 32.86 -4.37
C ARG A 46 7.43 33.28 -4.37
N ARG A 47 8.32 32.52 -5.02
CA ARG A 47 9.73 32.91 -5.14
C ARG A 47 9.89 34.14 -6.02
N GLU A 48 9.09 34.25 -7.07
CA GLU A 48 9.01 35.39 -7.97
C GLU A 48 8.45 36.63 -7.26
N LEU A 49 7.40 36.47 -6.45
CA LEU A 49 6.85 37.55 -5.62
C LEU A 49 7.79 37.99 -4.50
N VAL A 50 8.56 37.08 -3.91
CA VAL A 50 9.57 37.41 -2.88
C VAL A 50 10.80 38.08 -3.50
N SER A 51 11.20 37.71 -4.72
CA SER A 51 12.26 38.46 -5.44
C SER A 51 11.77 39.82 -5.94
N ALA A 52 10.50 39.94 -6.34
CA ALA A 52 9.90 41.21 -6.75
C ALA A 52 9.66 42.17 -5.56
N GLY A 53 9.46 41.64 -4.35
CA GLY A 53 9.30 42.43 -3.12
C GLY A 53 10.61 42.80 -2.42
N ALA A 54 11.76 42.27 -2.85
CA ALA A 54 13.07 42.55 -2.27
C ALA A 54 13.74 43.77 -2.93
N ALA A 55 13.11 44.94 -2.84
CA ALA A 55 13.86 46.19 -2.91
C ALA A 55 14.58 46.41 -1.56
N PRO A 56 15.78 46.99 -1.51
CA PRO A 56 16.54 47.15 -0.27
C PRO A 56 15.92 48.26 0.59
N ALA A 57 14.92 47.92 1.39
CA ALA A 57 14.39 48.78 2.42
C ALA A 57 15.12 48.50 3.74
N ALA A 58 15.85 49.52 4.20
CA ALA A 58 16.52 49.57 5.47
C ALA A 58 15.57 49.28 6.66
N THR A 59 16.13 48.66 7.70
CA THR A 59 15.79 48.83 9.13
C THR A 59 14.30 48.85 9.54
N SER A 60 13.82 47.79 10.20
CA SER A 60 13.27 47.88 11.58
C SER A 60 12.70 46.52 12.01
N GLY A 61 13.24 45.99 13.11
CA GLY A 61 12.65 44.85 13.79
C GLY A 61 11.27 45.21 14.32
N ARG A 62 10.25 44.46 13.91
CA ARG A 62 8.94 44.42 14.55
C ARG A 62 8.70 43.01 15.08
N GLY A 63 9.42 42.67 16.14
CA GLY A 63 9.06 41.60 17.06
C GLY A 63 8.86 42.24 18.42
N VAL A 64 7.65 42.14 18.96
CA VAL A 64 7.24 42.81 20.20
C VAL A 64 7.62 41.91 21.39
N GLY A 65 8.38 42.45 22.35
CA GLY A 65 8.70 41.77 23.60
C GLY A 65 7.50 41.72 24.56
N ALA A 66 7.55 40.82 25.55
CA ALA A 66 6.43 40.47 26.44
C ALA A 66 5.80 41.63 27.24
N ASP A 67 6.45 42.80 27.29
CA ASP A 67 6.05 43.94 28.12
C ASP A 67 5.44 45.12 27.33
N SER A 68 4.94 44.90 26.10
CA SER A 68 4.38 46.01 25.31
C SER A 68 2.94 46.36 25.70
N ALA A 69 2.69 47.62 26.05
CA ALA A 69 1.39 48.14 26.46
C ALA A 69 0.49 48.66 25.31
N GLY A 70 0.79 48.36 24.05
CA GLY A 70 -0.03 48.74 22.89
C GLY A 70 -0.88 47.56 22.36
N PRO A 71 -2.01 47.79 21.67
CA PRO A 71 -2.78 46.72 21.04
C PRO A 71 -1.90 46.02 19.99
N GLY A 72 -1.36 44.86 20.34
CA GLY A 72 -0.58 44.03 19.43
C GLY A 72 -1.48 43.51 18.33
N ILE A 73 -1.13 43.80 17.07
CA ILE A 73 -1.75 43.14 15.92
C ILE A 73 -1.39 41.66 16.04
N VAL A 74 -2.38 40.82 16.34
CA VAL A 74 -2.23 39.37 16.24
C VAL A 74 -1.86 39.09 14.80
N ALA A 75 -0.59 38.73 14.55
CA ALA A 75 -0.17 38.31 13.24
C ALA A 75 -1.03 37.10 12.86
N ASP A 76 -1.90 37.27 11.85
CA ASP A 76 -2.76 36.21 11.36
C ASP A 76 -1.91 34.96 11.15
N THR A 77 -2.25 33.89 11.87
CA THR A 77 -1.55 32.62 11.71
C THR A 77 -1.62 32.26 10.23
N PRO A 78 -0.48 32.02 9.53
CA PRO A 78 -0.50 31.80 8.10
C PRO A 78 -1.50 30.69 7.75
N ARG A 79 -2.63 31.04 7.13
CA ARG A 79 -3.64 30.06 6.75
C ARG A 79 -2.98 29.08 5.80
N ARG A 80 -2.93 27.79 6.19
CA ARG A 80 -2.40 26.72 5.32
C ARG A 80 -3.03 26.85 3.93
N PRO A 81 -2.21 26.89 2.86
CA PRO A 81 -2.71 27.08 1.51
C PRO A 81 -3.71 25.98 1.12
N LEU A 82 -4.68 26.30 0.26
CA LEU A 82 -5.77 25.38 -0.11
C LEU A 82 -5.27 24.01 -0.61
N GLY A 83 -4.17 23.97 -1.37
CA GLY A 83 -3.55 22.71 -1.81
C GLY A 83 -3.01 21.86 -0.65
N GLU A 84 -2.45 22.48 0.38
CA GLU A 84 -1.98 21.75 1.57
C GLU A 84 -3.15 21.15 2.35
N ARG A 85 -4.27 21.90 2.45
CA ARG A 85 -5.52 21.43 3.05
C ARG A 85 -6.13 20.26 2.28
N ILE A 86 -6.24 20.37 0.95
CA ILE A 86 -6.75 19.30 0.06
C ILE A 86 -5.93 18.02 0.25
N GLY A 87 -4.61 18.13 0.26
CA GLY A 87 -3.73 16.99 0.47
C GLY A 87 -3.87 16.35 1.85
N SER A 88 -3.99 17.17 2.90
CA SER A 88 -4.18 16.69 4.27
C SER A 88 -5.54 16.00 4.43
N SER A 89 -6.59 16.54 3.80
CA SER A 89 -7.90 15.90 3.71
C SER A 89 -7.81 14.57 2.95
N GLY A 90 -7.05 14.50 1.86
CA GLY A 90 -6.80 13.26 1.12
C GLY A 90 -6.19 12.17 2.00
N VAL A 91 -5.12 12.49 2.75
CA VAL A 91 -4.52 11.54 3.70
C VAL A 91 -5.48 11.15 4.83
N ALA A 92 -6.27 12.10 5.34
CA ALA A 92 -7.29 11.79 6.34
C ALA A 92 -8.33 10.80 5.81
N LEU A 93 -8.79 10.97 4.58
CA LEU A 93 -9.69 10.01 3.92
C LEU A 93 -9.03 8.66 3.69
N VAL A 94 -7.72 8.57 3.43
CA VAL A 94 -7.02 7.28 3.40
C VAL A 94 -7.13 6.55 4.74
N TYR A 95 -6.93 7.25 5.86
CA TYR A 95 -7.09 6.67 7.19
C TYR A 95 -8.53 6.22 7.46
N VAL A 96 -9.52 7.03 7.08
CA VAL A 96 -10.95 6.66 7.19
C VAL A 96 -11.26 5.44 6.34
N GLY A 97 -10.82 5.42 5.08
CA GLY A 97 -11.00 4.29 4.17
C GLY A 97 -10.35 3.01 4.72
N THR A 98 -9.16 3.13 5.32
CA THR A 98 -8.45 2.00 5.96
C THR A 98 -9.20 1.48 7.18
N ALA A 99 -9.77 2.37 8.00
CA ALA A 99 -10.59 1.99 9.14
C ALA A 99 -11.91 1.31 8.72
N LEU A 100 -12.54 1.78 7.64
CA LEU A 100 -13.72 1.12 7.05
C LEU A 100 -13.38 -0.27 6.48
N LEU A 101 -12.19 -0.43 5.88
CA LEU A 101 -11.72 -1.74 5.42
C LEU A 101 -11.50 -2.71 6.59
N LEU A 102 -10.94 -2.22 7.69
CA LEU A 102 -10.83 -2.99 8.94
C LEU A 102 -12.22 -3.38 9.47
N ALA A 103 -13.17 -2.45 9.48
CA ALA A 103 -14.54 -2.72 9.91
C ALA A 103 -15.18 -3.81 9.04
N CYS A 104 -15.00 -3.78 7.72
CA CYS A 104 -15.43 -4.86 6.82
C CYS A 104 -14.84 -6.22 7.24
N ILE A 105 -13.52 -6.30 7.45
CA ILE A 105 -12.86 -7.55 7.85
C ILE A 105 -13.41 -8.06 9.18
N VAL A 106 -13.55 -7.18 10.19
CA VAL A 106 -14.05 -7.56 11.52
C VAL A 106 -15.51 -8.01 11.46
N LEU A 107 -16.38 -7.22 10.82
CA LEU A 107 -17.81 -7.54 10.69
C LEU A 107 -18.03 -8.87 9.96
N ARG A 108 -17.20 -9.16 8.96
CA ARG A 108 -17.25 -10.43 8.22
C ARG A 108 -16.77 -11.63 9.04
N GLY A 109 -15.79 -11.42 9.92
CA GLY A 109 -15.37 -12.44 10.87
C GLY A 109 -16.48 -12.74 11.89
N LEU A 110 -17.10 -11.69 12.42
CA LEU A 110 -18.22 -11.80 13.36
C LEU A 110 -19.45 -12.48 12.71
N SER A 111 -19.77 -12.14 11.45
CA SER A 111 -20.93 -12.71 10.75
C SER A 111 -20.83 -14.22 10.52
N THR A 112 -19.60 -14.74 10.45
CA THR A 112 -19.34 -16.17 10.21
C THR A 112 -18.83 -16.90 11.45
N SER A 113 -18.71 -16.19 12.59
CA SER A 113 -18.09 -16.69 13.83
C SER A 113 -16.74 -17.38 13.62
N ARG A 114 -15.99 -16.97 12.57
CA ARG A 114 -14.68 -17.51 12.22
C ARG A 114 -13.75 -16.41 11.74
N VAL A 115 -12.47 -16.73 11.67
CA VAL A 115 -11.51 -15.85 11.03
C VAL A 115 -11.80 -15.77 9.52
N PRO A 116 -12.02 -14.59 8.94
CA PRO A 116 -12.52 -14.42 7.57
C PRO A 116 -11.34 -14.42 6.59
N TRP A 117 -10.62 -15.54 6.47
CA TRP A 117 -9.49 -15.72 5.52
C TRP A 117 -9.69 -16.94 4.60
N GLY A 118 -10.94 -17.30 4.32
CA GLY A 118 -11.32 -18.55 3.66
C GLY A 118 -11.49 -18.48 2.15
N ASN A 119 -11.43 -17.28 1.55
CA ASN A 119 -11.60 -17.07 0.11
C ASN A 119 -10.70 -15.95 -0.41
N MET A 120 -10.62 -15.82 -1.74
CA MET A 120 -9.77 -14.80 -2.38
C MET A 120 -10.20 -13.36 -2.06
N TYR A 121 -11.50 -13.10 -1.93
CA TYR A 121 -12.01 -11.77 -1.56
C TYR A 121 -11.47 -11.34 -0.19
N GLU A 122 -11.59 -12.23 0.80
CA GLU A 122 -11.06 -12.09 2.15
C GLU A 122 -9.54 -11.89 2.17
N PHE A 123 -8.81 -12.69 1.37
CA PHE A 123 -7.35 -12.58 1.24
C PHE A 123 -6.90 -11.24 0.67
N ILE A 124 -7.55 -10.76 -0.41
CA ILE A 124 -7.19 -9.50 -1.06
C ILE A 124 -7.52 -8.32 -0.15
N ASN A 125 -8.63 -8.37 0.59
CA ASN A 125 -9.01 -7.32 1.54
C ASN A 125 -7.99 -7.23 2.68
N LEU A 126 -7.57 -8.37 3.25
CA LEU A 126 -6.54 -8.41 4.29
C LEU A 126 -5.20 -7.89 3.77
N THR A 127 -4.77 -8.35 2.59
CA THR A 127 -3.50 -7.93 1.97
C THR A 127 -3.49 -6.43 1.67
N SER A 128 -4.62 -5.90 1.17
CA SER A 128 -4.80 -4.47 0.91
C SER A 128 -4.78 -3.66 2.20
N PHE A 129 -5.44 -4.15 3.26
CA PHE A 129 -5.39 -3.53 4.58
C PHE A 129 -3.96 -3.49 5.14
N CYS A 130 -3.23 -4.61 5.11
CA CYS A 130 -1.82 -4.65 5.52
C CYS A 130 -0.95 -3.70 4.70
N GLY A 131 -1.18 -3.59 3.39
CA GLY A 131 -0.47 -2.65 2.53
C GLY A 131 -0.76 -1.18 2.85
N LEU A 132 -2.03 -0.83 3.13
CA LEU A 132 -2.42 0.51 3.57
C LEU A 132 -1.81 0.85 4.93
N VAL A 133 -1.79 -0.09 5.88
CA VAL A 133 -1.16 0.10 7.20
C VAL A 133 0.35 0.26 7.05
N ALA A 134 1.01 -0.56 6.23
CA ALA A 134 2.44 -0.44 5.94
C ALA A 134 2.77 0.91 5.31
N ALA A 135 1.98 1.34 4.32
CA ALA A 135 2.11 2.66 3.72
C ALA A 135 1.86 3.77 4.74
N ALA A 136 0.86 3.62 5.61
CA ALA A 136 0.60 4.54 6.70
C ALA A 136 1.73 4.62 7.73
N VAL A 137 2.58 3.59 7.86
CA VAL A 137 3.77 3.61 8.72
C VAL A 137 4.95 4.29 8.01
N VAL A 138 5.16 3.97 6.74
CA VAL A 138 6.32 4.45 5.96
C VAL A 138 6.14 5.89 5.50
N LEU A 139 4.93 6.28 5.09
CA LEU A 139 4.59 7.59 4.54
C LEU A 139 4.06 8.57 5.62
N ARG A 140 4.33 8.32 6.91
CA ARG A 140 3.90 9.21 8.02
C ARG A 140 4.41 10.64 7.90
N ARG A 141 5.54 10.83 7.23
CA ARG A 141 6.15 12.16 7.06
C ARG A 141 5.45 12.92 5.93
N PRO A 142 5.04 14.19 6.13
CA PRO A 142 4.34 14.98 5.11
C PRO A 142 5.06 15.08 3.77
N GLN A 143 6.40 15.04 3.78
CA GLN A 143 7.24 15.05 2.58
C GLN A 143 7.02 13.85 1.64
N TYR A 144 6.43 12.76 2.12
CA TYR A 144 6.13 11.56 1.34
C TYR A 144 4.66 11.50 0.88
N ARG A 145 3.87 12.55 1.11
CA ARG A 145 2.44 12.56 0.82
C ARG A 145 2.11 12.24 -0.65
N ALA A 146 2.91 12.73 -1.59
CA ALA A 146 2.77 12.43 -3.02
C ALA A 146 2.86 10.93 -3.36
N LEU A 147 3.53 10.12 -2.52
CA LEU A 147 3.65 8.68 -2.74
C LEU A 147 2.34 7.92 -2.55
N TRP A 148 1.39 8.48 -1.78
CA TRP A 148 0.09 7.86 -1.56
C TRP A 148 -0.69 7.61 -2.85
N VAL A 149 -0.61 8.52 -3.83
CA VAL A 149 -1.27 8.35 -5.14
C VAL A 149 -0.83 7.03 -5.79
N PHE A 150 0.46 6.72 -5.74
CA PHE A 150 1.03 5.54 -6.40
C PHE A 150 0.80 4.25 -5.63
N VAL A 151 0.63 4.32 -4.30
CA VAL A 151 0.26 3.15 -3.48
C VAL A 151 -1.23 2.86 -3.59
N LEU A 152 -2.08 3.89 -3.64
CA LEU A 152 -3.53 3.73 -3.75
C LEU A 152 -3.97 3.12 -5.08
N VAL A 153 -3.27 3.39 -6.18
CA VAL A 153 -3.60 2.81 -7.50
C VAL A 153 -3.64 1.27 -7.48
N PRO A 154 -2.55 0.54 -7.16
CA PRO A 154 -2.60 -0.91 -7.10
C PRO A 154 -3.55 -1.42 -6.02
N VAL A 155 -3.66 -0.75 -4.86
CA VAL A 155 -4.62 -1.14 -3.81
C VAL A 155 -6.07 -1.06 -4.29
N LEU A 156 -6.46 0.03 -4.96
CA LEU A 156 -7.81 0.20 -5.50
C LEU A 156 -8.10 -0.77 -6.63
N ILE A 157 -7.11 -1.09 -7.46
CA ILE A 157 -7.24 -2.17 -8.47
C ILE A 157 -7.52 -3.50 -7.78
N LEU A 158 -6.74 -3.86 -6.77
CA LEU A 158 -6.92 -5.09 -5.99
C LEU A 158 -8.32 -5.15 -5.34
N LEU A 159 -8.74 -4.07 -4.67
CA LEU A 159 -10.06 -4.00 -4.04
C LEU A 159 -11.20 -4.04 -5.08
N THR A 160 -11.04 -3.40 -6.23
CA THR A 160 -12.05 -3.43 -7.30
C THR A 160 -12.17 -4.84 -7.89
N VAL A 161 -11.04 -5.50 -8.15
CA VAL A 161 -11.00 -6.89 -8.62
C VAL A 161 -11.67 -7.81 -7.59
N SER A 162 -11.32 -7.63 -6.31
CA SER A 162 -11.91 -8.34 -5.17
C SER A 162 -13.44 -8.22 -5.17
N GLY A 163 -13.97 -7.00 -5.22
CA GLY A 163 -15.41 -6.76 -5.16
C GLY A 163 -16.19 -7.10 -6.44
N ARG A 164 -15.56 -7.02 -7.63
CA ARG A 164 -16.27 -7.19 -8.90
C ARG A 164 -16.27 -8.63 -9.43
N TRP A 165 -15.15 -9.33 -9.26
CA TRP A 165 -14.92 -10.63 -9.87
C TRP A 165 -14.72 -11.76 -8.87
N LEU A 166 -14.26 -11.46 -7.65
CA LEU A 166 -13.93 -12.47 -6.64
C LEU A 166 -14.86 -12.42 -5.42
N TYR A 167 -15.91 -11.60 -5.48
CA TYR A 167 -16.88 -11.48 -4.40
C TYR A 167 -17.55 -12.85 -4.18
N SER A 168 -17.47 -13.31 -2.94
CA SER A 168 -18.12 -14.53 -2.49
C SER A 168 -18.98 -14.20 -1.29
N HIS A 169 -20.12 -14.88 -1.15
CA HIS A 169 -20.96 -14.71 0.04
C HIS A 169 -20.25 -15.24 1.28
N ALA A 170 -20.62 -14.70 2.43
CA ALA A 170 -20.15 -15.19 3.72
C ALA A 170 -20.61 -16.65 3.89
N ALA A 171 -19.68 -17.59 3.74
CA ALA A 171 -19.94 -19.02 3.80
C ALA A 171 -18.94 -19.71 4.77
N PRO A 172 -19.29 -20.91 5.29
CA PRO A 172 -18.35 -21.73 6.03
C PRO A 172 -17.11 -22.03 5.18
N VAL A 173 -15.94 -22.13 5.81
CA VAL A 173 -14.74 -22.63 5.11
C VAL A 173 -14.99 -24.05 4.62
N MET A 174 -14.45 -24.39 3.44
CA MET A 174 -14.45 -25.78 2.96
C MET A 174 -13.78 -26.68 4.02
N PRO A 175 -14.19 -27.96 4.16
CA PRO A 175 -13.66 -28.85 5.20
C PRO A 175 -12.12 -28.97 5.22
N ALA A 176 -11.46 -28.93 4.05
CA ALA A 176 -10.00 -28.96 3.94
C ALA A 176 -9.29 -27.70 4.49
N LEU A 177 -10.03 -26.61 4.78
CA LEU A 177 -9.53 -25.35 5.32
C LEU A 177 -9.77 -25.18 6.83
N GLN A 178 -10.40 -26.15 7.49
CA GLN A 178 -10.69 -26.10 8.92
C GLN A 178 -9.46 -26.50 9.75
N SER A 179 -8.42 -25.66 9.72
CA SER A 179 -7.17 -25.85 10.44
C SER A 179 -6.80 -24.60 11.24
N TYR A 180 -6.13 -24.80 12.38
CA TYR A 180 -5.55 -23.74 13.21
C TYR A 180 -4.41 -22.99 12.51
N TRP A 181 -3.70 -23.67 11.61
CA TRP A 181 -2.53 -23.12 10.91
C TRP A 181 -2.90 -22.23 9.72
N LEU A 182 -4.06 -22.45 9.09
CA LEU A 182 -4.49 -21.63 7.97
C LEU A 182 -4.60 -20.15 8.34
N PRO A 183 -5.22 -19.79 9.49
CA PRO A 183 -5.22 -18.42 9.93
C PRO A 183 -3.80 -17.83 10.02
N ILE A 184 -2.92 -18.52 10.75
CA ILE A 184 -1.54 -18.05 10.98
C ILE A 184 -0.79 -17.86 9.67
N HIS A 185 -0.86 -18.84 8.76
CA HIS A 185 -0.24 -18.77 7.45
C HIS A 185 -0.75 -17.58 6.63
N VAL A 186 -2.08 -17.47 6.45
CA VAL A 186 -2.68 -16.47 5.57
C VAL A 186 -2.42 -15.06 6.10
N SER A 187 -2.53 -14.83 7.41
CA SER A 187 -2.27 -13.51 8.01
C SER A 187 -0.82 -13.06 7.82
N VAL A 188 0.15 -13.96 8.04
CA VAL A 188 1.57 -13.67 7.88
C VAL A 188 1.92 -13.42 6.41
N VAL A 189 1.39 -14.22 5.48
CA VAL A 189 1.58 -14.02 4.04
C VAL A 189 0.94 -12.72 3.56
N SER A 190 -0.28 -12.38 4.01
CA SER A 190 -0.94 -11.13 3.65
C SER A 190 -0.20 -9.90 4.20
N LEU A 191 0.37 -10.00 5.41
CA LEU A 191 1.21 -8.95 5.98
C LEU A 191 2.47 -8.73 5.14
N GLY A 192 3.20 -9.80 4.83
CA GLY A 192 4.40 -9.72 3.97
C GLY A 192 4.08 -9.17 2.58
N SER A 193 3.02 -9.67 1.95
CA SER A 193 2.57 -9.24 0.62
C SER A 193 2.16 -7.76 0.58
N GLY A 194 1.43 -7.30 1.61
CA GLY A 194 1.04 -5.89 1.72
C GLY A 194 2.23 -4.96 1.87
N VAL A 195 3.24 -5.34 2.67
CA VAL A 195 4.47 -4.55 2.80
C VAL A 195 5.31 -4.59 1.51
N PHE A 196 5.39 -5.74 0.83
CA PHE A 196 6.07 -5.86 -0.46
C PHE A 196 5.44 -5.00 -1.55
N LEU A 197 4.12 -4.78 -1.52
CA LEU A 197 3.45 -3.85 -2.44
C LEU A 197 4.01 -2.43 -2.30
N VAL A 198 4.20 -1.95 -1.07
CA VAL A 198 4.81 -0.62 -0.83
C VAL A 198 6.24 -0.56 -1.36
N GLY A 199 7.03 -1.62 -1.13
CA GLY A 199 8.40 -1.72 -1.62
C GLY A 199 8.51 -1.81 -3.14
N GLY A 200 7.61 -2.57 -3.78
CA GLY A 200 7.51 -2.72 -5.23
C GLY A 200 7.14 -1.40 -5.90
N VAL A 201 6.12 -0.70 -5.39
CA VAL A 201 5.76 0.65 -5.87
C VAL A 201 6.94 1.61 -5.73
N ALA A 202 7.62 1.63 -4.58
CA ALA A 202 8.78 2.48 -4.39
C ALA A 202 9.93 2.18 -5.36
N SER A 203 10.19 0.90 -5.67
CA SER A 203 11.19 0.50 -6.67
C SER A 203 10.80 0.88 -8.11
N ILE A 204 9.52 0.77 -8.49
CA ILE A 204 9.03 1.25 -9.79
C ILE A 204 9.25 2.76 -9.91
N LEU A 205 8.90 3.53 -8.87
CA LEU A 205 9.09 4.97 -8.84
C LEU A 205 10.58 5.36 -8.89
N PHE A 206 11.44 4.61 -8.21
CA PHE A 206 12.89 4.80 -8.27
C PHE A 206 13.43 4.60 -9.70
N LEU A 207 13.03 3.51 -10.37
CA LEU A 207 13.42 3.25 -11.76
C LEU A 207 12.89 4.34 -12.70
N LEU A 208 11.67 4.83 -12.46
CA LEU A 208 11.07 5.93 -13.22
C LEU A 208 11.86 7.23 -13.02
N LYS A 209 12.31 7.53 -11.79
CA LYS A 209 13.15 8.70 -11.47
C LYS A 209 14.54 8.61 -12.10
N MET A 210 15.13 7.42 -12.18
CA MET A 210 16.41 7.18 -12.87
C MET A 210 16.29 7.06 -14.41
N SER A 211 15.07 7.08 -14.95
CA SER A 211 14.84 7.00 -16.40
C SER A 211 14.96 8.37 -17.09
N ARG A 212 14.79 8.39 -18.43
CA ARG A 212 14.74 9.63 -19.23
C ARG A 212 13.76 10.68 -18.70
N PHE A 213 12.69 10.24 -18.04
CA PHE A 213 11.65 11.12 -17.50
C PHE A 213 12.10 11.90 -16.25
N GLY A 214 13.21 11.49 -15.62
CA GLY A 214 13.81 12.22 -14.50
C GLY A 214 14.89 13.22 -14.90
N GLN A 215 15.32 13.25 -16.18
CA GLN A 215 16.38 14.14 -16.64
C GLN A 215 15.88 15.59 -16.77
N PRO A 216 16.69 16.60 -16.38
CA PRO A 216 16.36 18.00 -16.60
C PRO A 216 16.21 18.29 -18.11
N GLY A 217 15.14 18.97 -18.51
CA GLY A 217 14.90 19.35 -19.92
C GLY A 217 14.00 18.40 -20.72
N HIS A 218 13.47 17.33 -20.12
CA HIS A 218 12.45 16.51 -20.76
C HIS A 218 11.05 17.05 -20.44
N ASP A 219 10.34 17.52 -21.47
CA ASP A 219 8.99 18.07 -21.32
C ASP A 219 7.92 17.03 -21.64
N GLY A 220 6.99 16.85 -20.71
CA GLY A 220 5.87 15.92 -20.86
C GLY A 220 5.08 15.73 -19.56
N PRO A 221 3.84 15.21 -19.63
CA PRO A 221 3.00 15.02 -18.45
C PRO A 221 3.64 14.06 -17.43
N VAL A 222 4.25 12.97 -17.92
CA VAL A 222 4.95 11.99 -17.08
C VAL A 222 6.21 12.60 -16.45
N ALA A 223 7.03 13.32 -17.21
CA ALA A 223 8.23 13.98 -16.68
C ALA A 223 7.87 14.99 -15.57
N ARG A 224 6.78 15.74 -15.74
CA ARG A 224 6.27 16.67 -14.72
C ARG A 224 5.83 15.95 -13.43
N ILE A 225 5.27 14.75 -13.53
CA ILE A 225 4.93 13.92 -12.37
C ILE A 225 6.20 13.41 -11.69
N VAL A 226 7.15 12.90 -12.47
CA VAL A 226 8.43 12.34 -11.98
C VAL A 226 9.29 13.39 -11.27
N GLN A 227 9.30 14.62 -11.76
CA GLN A 227 10.00 15.74 -11.11
C GLN A 227 9.41 16.10 -9.74
N ARG A 228 8.14 15.77 -9.47
CA ARG A 228 7.48 15.99 -8.17
C ARG A 228 7.71 14.87 -7.17
N LEU A 229 8.17 13.70 -7.62
CA LEU A 229 8.51 12.60 -6.72
C LEU A 229 9.71 12.98 -5.83
N PRO A 230 9.78 12.44 -4.60
CA PRO A 230 10.96 12.52 -3.74
C PRO A 230 12.24 12.09 -4.46
N ASP A 231 13.38 12.43 -3.87
CA ASP A 231 14.68 12.04 -4.41
C ASP A 231 14.83 10.52 -4.59
N ALA A 232 15.59 10.10 -5.59
CA ALA A 232 15.80 8.68 -5.90
C ALA A 232 16.34 7.91 -4.69
N GLN A 233 17.25 8.50 -3.90
CA GLN A 233 17.79 7.84 -2.70
C GLN A 233 16.72 7.61 -1.63
N THR A 234 15.70 8.46 -1.58
CA THR A 234 14.58 8.32 -0.65
C THR A 234 13.67 7.17 -1.06
N LEU A 235 13.29 7.12 -2.34
CA LEU A 235 12.48 6.03 -2.90
C LEU A 235 13.16 4.68 -2.70
N ASP A 236 14.47 4.65 -2.94
CA ASP A 236 15.30 3.48 -2.76
C ASP A 236 15.39 3.03 -1.29
N ARG A 237 15.59 3.98 -0.36
CA ARG A 237 15.59 3.71 1.08
C ARG A 237 14.24 3.17 1.57
N ILE A 238 13.14 3.70 1.03
CA ILE A 238 11.79 3.19 1.33
C ILE A 238 11.70 1.74 0.88
N ALA A 239 12.01 1.45 -0.39
CA ALA A 239 11.96 0.10 -0.94
C ALA A 239 12.79 -0.89 -0.14
N TYR A 240 14.04 -0.53 0.18
CA TYR A 240 14.93 -1.40 0.95
C TYR A 240 14.42 -1.67 2.37
N ARG A 241 13.98 -0.63 3.10
CA ARG A 241 13.47 -0.79 4.48
C ARG A 241 12.20 -1.63 4.52
N THR A 242 11.29 -1.44 3.56
CA THR A 242 10.08 -2.26 3.48
C THR A 242 10.41 -3.71 3.13
N THR A 243 11.32 -3.94 2.18
CA THR A 243 11.70 -5.29 1.75
C THR A 243 12.45 -6.05 2.85
N ILE A 244 13.34 -5.39 3.62
CA ILE A 244 14.00 -6.01 4.77
C ILE A 244 13.00 -6.51 5.81
N PHE A 245 11.93 -5.75 6.07
CA PHE A 245 10.90 -6.15 7.01
C PHE A 245 10.01 -7.26 6.44
N ALA A 246 9.59 -7.11 5.18
CA ALA A 246 8.68 -8.04 4.52
C ALA A 246 9.32 -9.42 4.29
N PHE A 247 10.62 -9.49 4.02
CA PHE A 247 11.32 -10.73 3.72
C PHE A 247 11.22 -11.81 4.82
N PRO A 248 11.60 -11.55 6.10
CA PRO A 248 11.45 -12.55 7.16
C PRO A 248 9.98 -12.87 7.44
N VAL A 249 9.10 -11.85 7.40
CA VAL A 249 7.65 -12.07 7.56
C VAL A 249 7.12 -13.03 6.50
N PHE A 250 7.45 -12.81 5.24
CA PHE A 250 7.06 -13.69 4.15
C PHE A 250 7.73 -15.08 4.25
N GLY A 251 8.98 -15.14 4.71
CA GLY A 251 9.67 -16.40 5.00
C GLY A 251 8.92 -17.24 6.04
N PHE A 252 8.48 -16.63 7.15
CA PHE A 252 7.59 -17.30 8.10
C PHE A 252 6.27 -17.72 7.46
N GLY A 253 5.73 -16.90 6.56
CA GLY A 253 4.57 -17.24 5.76
C GLY A 253 4.77 -18.54 4.95
N VAL A 254 5.89 -18.68 4.26
CA VAL A 254 6.24 -19.91 3.50
C VAL A 254 6.37 -21.11 4.43
N ILE A 255 7.04 -20.95 5.59
CA ILE A 255 7.19 -22.03 6.59
C ILE A 255 5.84 -22.47 7.16
N PHE A 256 5.00 -21.53 7.60
CA PHE A 256 3.66 -21.84 8.10
C PHE A 256 2.76 -22.42 7.01
N GLY A 257 3.01 -22.08 5.74
CA GLY A 257 2.34 -22.68 4.60
C GLY A 257 2.66 -24.16 4.47
N ALA A 258 3.93 -24.54 4.62
CA ALA A 258 4.34 -25.95 4.59
C ALA A 258 3.75 -26.75 5.77
N ILE A 259 3.69 -26.16 6.97
CA ILE A 259 3.06 -26.82 8.14
C ILE A 259 1.57 -27.03 7.90
N TRP A 260 0.87 -26.00 7.41
CA TRP A 260 -0.54 -26.13 7.05
C TRP A 260 -0.76 -27.17 5.93
N ALA A 261 0.17 -27.25 4.97
CA ALA A 261 0.08 -28.23 3.89
C ALA A 261 0.14 -29.68 4.41
N GLU A 262 0.93 -29.95 5.46
CA GLU A 262 0.95 -31.26 6.10
C GLU A 262 -0.41 -31.62 6.68
N GLU A 263 -1.05 -30.69 7.40
CA GLU A 263 -2.34 -30.94 8.04
C GLU A 263 -3.48 -31.11 7.02
N ALA A 264 -3.44 -30.35 5.92
CA ALA A 264 -4.50 -30.37 4.91
C ALA A 264 -4.35 -31.52 3.88
N TRP A 265 -3.12 -31.88 3.51
CA TRP A 265 -2.83 -32.80 2.38
C TRP A 265 -1.94 -33.99 2.76
N GLY A 266 -1.52 -34.09 4.02
CA GLY A 266 -0.63 -35.16 4.52
C GLY A 266 0.84 -35.02 4.11
N ARG A 267 1.27 -33.88 3.57
CA ARG A 267 2.66 -33.62 3.18
C ARG A 267 3.05 -32.14 3.32
N TYR A 268 4.29 -31.86 3.70
CA TYR A 268 4.79 -30.48 3.89
C TYR A 268 4.94 -29.68 2.60
N TRP A 269 5.18 -30.35 1.47
CA TRP A 269 5.45 -29.69 0.18
C TRP A 269 5.09 -30.64 -0.96
N GLY A 270 4.36 -30.14 -1.96
CA GLY A 270 3.92 -30.86 -3.15
C GLY A 270 4.49 -30.33 -4.47
N TRP A 271 5.30 -29.26 -4.47
CA TRP A 271 5.76 -28.60 -5.70
C TRP A 271 4.62 -28.13 -6.60
N ASP A 272 3.47 -27.81 -6.02
CA ASP A 272 2.37 -27.26 -6.80
C ASP A 272 2.72 -25.84 -7.29
N PRO A 273 1.99 -25.30 -8.29
CA PRO A 273 2.31 -23.98 -8.82
C PRO A 273 2.35 -22.87 -7.77
N LYS A 274 1.53 -22.95 -6.70
CA LYS A 274 1.50 -21.92 -5.65
C LYS A 274 2.70 -21.98 -4.74
N GLU A 275 3.03 -23.17 -4.25
CA GLU A 275 4.25 -23.43 -3.47
C GLU A 275 5.50 -23.02 -4.26
N THR A 276 5.59 -23.46 -5.51
CA THR A 276 6.76 -23.20 -6.38
C THR A 276 6.95 -21.71 -6.65
N VAL A 277 5.89 -20.98 -7.03
CA VAL A 277 6.00 -19.54 -7.30
C VAL A 277 6.27 -18.76 -6.02
N SER A 278 5.71 -19.18 -4.87
CA SER A 278 6.01 -18.55 -3.57
C SER A 278 7.48 -18.71 -3.19
N PHE A 279 8.07 -19.88 -3.44
CA PHE A 279 9.49 -20.12 -3.25
C PHE A 279 10.36 -19.30 -4.22
N ILE A 280 9.98 -19.22 -5.50
CA ILE A 280 10.67 -18.37 -6.49
C ILE A 280 10.63 -16.90 -6.03
N ALA A 281 9.48 -16.38 -5.60
CA ALA A 281 9.36 -15.02 -5.10
C ALA A 281 10.28 -14.79 -3.89
N TRP A 282 10.32 -15.73 -2.95
CA TRP A 282 11.22 -15.67 -1.79
C TRP A 282 12.70 -15.62 -2.22
N VAL A 283 13.13 -16.47 -3.16
CA VAL A 283 14.50 -16.46 -3.70
C VAL A 283 14.82 -15.14 -4.41
N VAL A 284 13.89 -14.59 -5.19
CA VAL A 284 14.09 -13.29 -5.88
C VAL A 284 14.26 -12.15 -4.87
N TYR A 285 13.48 -12.13 -3.78
CA TYR A 285 13.65 -11.13 -2.72
C TYR A 285 14.94 -11.35 -1.91
N ALA A 286 15.36 -12.59 -1.69
CA ALA A 286 16.66 -12.89 -1.10
C ALA A 286 17.79 -12.39 -2.00
N ALA A 287 17.71 -12.65 -3.31
CA ALA A 287 18.65 -12.15 -4.30
C ALA A 287 18.69 -10.62 -4.35
N TYR A 288 17.54 -9.95 -4.21
CA TYR A 288 17.49 -8.49 -4.07
C TYR A 288 18.28 -8.00 -2.86
N LEU A 289 18.02 -8.56 -1.68
CA LEU A 289 18.72 -8.17 -0.45
C LEU A 289 20.22 -8.47 -0.54
N HIS A 290 20.58 -9.61 -1.12
CA HIS A 290 21.97 -9.99 -1.36
C HIS A 290 22.66 -9.02 -2.34
N ALA A 291 22.04 -8.74 -3.49
CA ALA A 291 22.53 -7.75 -4.45
C ALA A 291 22.71 -6.37 -3.81
N ARG A 292 21.87 -6.02 -2.83
CA ARG A 292 22.00 -4.76 -2.09
C ARG A 292 23.19 -4.72 -1.12
N SER A 293 23.57 -5.88 -0.59
CA SER A 293 24.76 -6.02 0.25
C SER A 293 26.07 -6.04 -0.56
N THR A 294 26.00 -6.39 -1.84
CA THR A 294 27.17 -6.45 -2.74
C THR A 294 27.53 -5.07 -3.31
N ALA A 295 28.82 -4.73 -3.27
CA ALA A 295 29.33 -3.49 -3.85
C ALA A 295 29.05 -3.43 -5.38
N GLY A 296 28.56 -2.30 -5.88
CA GLY A 296 28.30 -2.07 -7.30
C GLY A 296 26.91 -2.52 -7.83
N TRP A 297 26.09 -3.18 -7.00
CA TRP A 297 24.73 -3.61 -7.39
C TRP A 297 23.60 -2.77 -6.77
N ARG A 298 23.95 -1.79 -5.94
CA ARG A 298 23.02 -0.96 -5.15
C ARG A 298 22.09 -0.06 -5.95
N ASP A 299 22.35 0.17 -7.23
CA ASP A 299 21.60 1.14 -8.02
C ASP A 299 20.45 0.48 -8.80
N ARG A 300 20.35 0.79 -10.10
CA ARG A 300 19.26 0.37 -11.00
C ARG A 300 19.06 -1.13 -11.09
N LYS A 301 20.13 -1.93 -10.95
CA LYS A 301 20.09 -3.39 -11.06
C LYS A 301 19.31 -4.03 -9.91
N ALA A 302 19.60 -3.65 -8.67
CA ALA A 302 18.83 -4.15 -7.52
C ALA A 302 17.35 -3.75 -7.61
N ALA A 303 17.04 -2.52 -8.04
CA ALA A 303 15.65 -2.10 -8.20
C ALA A 303 14.86 -2.98 -9.20
N TRP A 304 15.48 -3.41 -10.31
CA TRP A 304 14.84 -4.38 -11.22
C TRP A 304 14.57 -5.74 -10.59
N ILE A 305 15.47 -6.24 -9.73
CA ILE A 305 15.25 -7.50 -9.00
C ILE A 305 14.05 -7.36 -8.05
N ASN A 306 13.92 -6.24 -7.34
CA ASN A 306 12.77 -5.99 -6.47
C ASN A 306 11.45 -5.94 -7.26
N VAL A 307 11.47 -5.32 -8.44
CA VAL A 307 10.30 -5.29 -9.33
C VAL A 307 9.96 -6.68 -9.86
N ALA A 308 10.95 -7.50 -10.21
CA ALA A 308 10.73 -8.89 -10.58
C ALA A 308 10.08 -9.69 -9.45
N GLY A 309 10.52 -9.49 -8.20
CA GLY A 309 9.90 -10.09 -7.02
C GLY A 309 8.43 -9.65 -6.84
N PHE A 310 8.16 -8.36 -7.05
CA PHE A 310 6.79 -7.84 -7.00
C PHE A 310 5.90 -8.42 -8.10
N ILE A 311 6.42 -8.57 -9.33
CA ILE A 311 5.70 -9.22 -10.42
C ILE A 311 5.43 -10.69 -10.09
N ALA A 312 6.40 -11.40 -9.53
CA ALA A 312 6.22 -12.79 -9.10
C ALA A 312 5.12 -12.91 -8.02
N MET A 313 5.05 -11.97 -7.07
CA MET A 313 3.97 -11.90 -6.08
C MET A 313 2.59 -11.67 -6.70
N VAL A 314 2.49 -10.74 -7.65
CA VAL A 314 1.22 -10.46 -8.37
C VAL A 314 0.81 -11.66 -9.22
N PHE A 315 1.77 -12.31 -9.88
CA PHE A 315 1.55 -13.54 -10.64
C PHE A 315 1.05 -14.67 -9.74
N ASN A 316 1.67 -14.87 -8.57
CA ASN A 316 1.20 -15.84 -7.58
C ASN A 316 -0.23 -15.54 -7.10
N LEU A 317 -0.54 -14.26 -6.87
CA LEU A 317 -1.86 -13.85 -6.40
C LEU A 317 -2.96 -14.09 -7.45
N PHE A 318 -2.73 -13.76 -8.72
CA PHE A 318 -3.79 -13.84 -9.74
C PHE A 318 -3.69 -15.07 -10.63
N PHE A 319 -2.53 -15.30 -11.24
CA PHE A 319 -2.42 -16.36 -12.23
C PHE A 319 -2.58 -17.74 -11.60
N ILE A 320 -1.88 -18.00 -10.50
CA ILE A 320 -1.98 -19.31 -9.84
C ILE A 320 -3.38 -19.52 -9.26
N ASN A 321 -3.95 -18.52 -8.59
CA ASN A 321 -5.27 -18.70 -7.98
C ASN A 321 -6.43 -18.74 -8.99
N LEU A 322 -6.32 -18.12 -10.17
CA LEU A 322 -7.42 -18.03 -11.15
C LEU A 322 -7.27 -18.96 -12.36
N VAL A 323 -6.04 -19.32 -12.74
CA VAL A 323 -5.77 -20.06 -13.98
C VAL A 323 -5.36 -21.50 -13.69
N THR A 324 -4.69 -21.77 -12.56
CA THR A 324 -4.30 -23.14 -12.23
C THR A 324 -5.40 -23.82 -11.43
N VAL A 325 -5.94 -24.91 -11.97
CA VAL A 325 -6.82 -25.82 -11.23
C VAL A 325 -5.92 -26.64 -10.32
N GLY A 326 -5.79 -26.19 -9.07
CA GLY A 326 -4.91 -26.80 -8.08
C GLY A 326 -5.57 -26.96 -6.73
N LEU A 327 -4.88 -27.69 -5.86
CA LEU A 327 -5.19 -27.89 -4.45
C LEU A 327 -5.45 -26.55 -3.69
N HIS A 328 -4.92 -25.44 -4.21
CA HIS A 328 -5.09 -24.09 -3.68
C HIS A 328 -6.08 -23.21 -4.45
N SER A 329 -6.91 -23.76 -5.33
CA SER A 329 -7.91 -22.99 -6.06
C SER A 329 -9.01 -22.52 -5.11
N TYR A 330 -8.83 -21.31 -4.58
CA TYR A 330 -9.86 -20.57 -3.82
C TYR A 330 -10.84 -19.83 -4.73
N ALA A 331 -10.64 -19.94 -6.04
CA ALA A 331 -11.52 -19.38 -7.03
C ALA A 331 -12.76 -20.27 -7.07
N GLY A 332 -13.75 -19.97 -6.25
CA GLY A 332 -15.11 -20.53 -6.32
C GLY A 332 -15.84 -20.14 -7.61
N VAL A 333 -15.13 -20.05 -8.73
CA VAL A 333 -15.64 -19.89 -10.09
C VAL A 333 -15.60 -21.28 -10.71
N GLY A 334 -16.67 -22.02 -10.43
CA GLY A 334 -17.16 -23.14 -11.22
C GLY A 334 -18.59 -22.82 -11.61
#